data_AF-A0A2H9PHV6-F1
#
_entry.id   AF-A0A2H9PHV6-F1
#
_cell.length_a   1.000
_cell.length_b   1.000
_cell.length_c   1.000
_cell.angle_alpha   90.00
_cell.angle_beta   90.00
_cell.angle_gamma   90.00
#
_symmetry.space_group_name_H-M   'P 1'
#
loop_
_entity.id
_entity.type
_entity.pdbx_description
1 polymer ?
#
loop_
_entity_poly.entity_id
_entity_poly.type
_entity_poly.pdbx_seq_one_letter_code
_entity_poly.pdbx_strand_id
1 'polypeptide(L)'
;MNLSNSLDQCTDFSCIFSLVKEAVEKTLDKRRVGLSLGLMSLSNHIGAFHQLGSNFIIMNRNLLEEVIKTEDIGLINAYIFHILLHEYLHSLGYASEEETRWLTHRITEKALGPNHPSTLLARYGISYV
;
A
#
# COMPACT_ATOMS: atom_id res chain seq x y z
N MET A 1 -11.86 -4.17 -15.61
CA MET A 1 -12.14 -3.15 -14.58
C MET A 1 -10.89 -2.30 -14.39
N ASN A 2 -11.08 -0.99 -14.23
CA ASN A 2 -10.01 -0.06 -13.88
C ASN A 2 -9.76 -0.17 -12.38
N LEU A 3 -8.54 -0.56 -11.96
CA LEU A 3 -8.21 -0.72 -10.53
C LEU A 3 -8.37 0.60 -9.75
N SER A 4 -8.18 1.76 -10.41
CA SER A 4 -8.39 3.08 -9.80
C SER A 4 -9.83 3.23 -9.30
N ASN A 5 -10.81 3.01 -10.18
CA ASN A 5 -12.22 3.13 -9.80
C ASN A 5 -12.61 2.12 -8.71
N SER A 6 -12.03 0.92 -8.75
CA SER A 6 -12.26 -0.09 -7.70
C SER A 6 -11.66 0.34 -6.36
N LEU A 7 -10.51 1.01 -6.37
CA LEU A 7 -9.86 1.52 -5.16
C LEU A 7 -10.70 2.64 -4.53
N ASP A 8 -11.28 3.53 -5.33
CA ASP A 8 -12.18 4.59 -4.83
C ASP A 8 -13.45 4.05 -4.17
N GLN A 9 -13.89 2.85 -4.58
CA GLN A 9 -15.09 2.19 -4.08
C GLN A 9 -14.83 1.28 -2.88
N CYS A 10 -13.57 1.06 -2.49
CA CYS A 10 -13.25 0.22 -1.35
C CYS A 10 -13.70 0.85 -0.02
N THR A 11 -14.35 0.04 0.81
CA THR A 11 -14.91 0.45 2.11
C THR A 11 -14.08 -0.03 3.31
N ASP A 12 -13.11 -0.92 3.09
CA ASP A 12 -12.29 -1.49 4.15
C ASP A 12 -10.88 -1.91 3.66
N PHE A 13 -10.01 -2.22 4.62
CA PHE A 13 -8.64 -2.67 4.37
C PHE A 13 -8.55 -3.96 3.57
N SER A 14 -9.51 -4.87 3.71
CA SER A 14 -9.50 -6.16 3.01
C SER A 14 -9.78 -5.98 1.52
N CYS A 15 -10.66 -5.04 1.18
CA CYS A 15 -10.90 -4.61 -0.19
C CYS A 15 -9.62 -4.05 -0.81
N ILE A 16 -9.01 -3.06 -0.15
CA ILE A 16 -7.79 -2.40 -0.65
C ILE A 16 -6.64 -3.43 -0.79
N PHE A 17 -6.46 -4.31 0.19
CA PHE A 17 -5.43 -5.33 0.14
C PHE A 17 -5.66 -6.36 -0.98
N SER A 18 -6.91 -6.60 -1.35
CA SER A 18 -7.23 -7.46 -2.50
C SER A 18 -6.80 -6.82 -3.81
N LEU A 19 -6.97 -5.50 -3.96
CA LEU A 19 -6.48 -4.75 -5.11
C LEU A 19 -4.95 -4.68 -5.16
N VAL A 20 -4.27 -4.59 -4.01
CA VAL A 20 -2.80 -4.69 -3.93
C VAL A 20 -2.31 -6.03 -4.49
N LYS A 21 -2.92 -7.14 -4.04
CA LYS A 21 -2.57 -8.48 -4.53
C LYS A 21 -2.81 -8.58 -6.04
N GLU A 22 -3.93 -8.06 -6.54
CA GLU A 22 -4.27 -8.07 -7.97
C GLU A 22 -3.27 -7.24 -8.80
N ALA A 23 -2.89 -6.04 -8.33
CA ALA A 23 -1.93 -5.18 -9.02
C ALA A 23 -0.55 -5.85 -9.14
N VAL A 24 -0.11 -6.54 -8.08
CA VAL A 24 1.16 -7.25 -8.04
C VAL A 24 1.12 -8.50 -8.90
N GLU A 25 0.05 -9.29 -8.84
CA GLU A 25 -0.15 -10.48 -9.67
C GLU A 25 -0.12 -10.10 -11.16
N LYS A 26 -0.84 -9.05 -11.56
CA LYS A 26 -0.84 -8.55 -12.96
C LYS A 26 0.52 -8.02 -13.42
N THR A 27 1.36 -7.53 -12.53
CA THR A 27 2.63 -6.86 -12.90
C THR A 27 3.84 -7.78 -12.80
N LEU A 28 3.86 -8.66 -11.79
CA LEU A 28 5.01 -9.49 -11.42
C LEU A 28 4.74 -11.00 -11.50
N ASP A 29 3.50 -11.42 -11.77
CA ASP A 29 3.08 -12.84 -11.76
C ASP A 29 3.45 -13.55 -10.43
N LYS A 30 3.29 -12.81 -9.33
CA LYS A 30 3.60 -13.28 -7.97
C LYS A 30 2.40 -13.14 -7.05
N ARG A 31 2.24 -14.13 -6.17
CA ARG A 31 1.16 -14.20 -5.20
C ARG A 31 1.65 -14.76 -3.87
N ARG A 32 1.15 -14.24 -2.77
CA ARG A 32 1.30 -14.79 -1.42
C ARG A 32 -0.06 -14.83 -0.73
N VAL A 33 -0.32 -15.95 -0.06
CA VAL A 33 -1.53 -16.16 0.76
C VAL A 33 -1.17 -16.19 2.24
N GLY A 34 -2.18 -16.13 3.10
CA GLY A 34 -1.99 -16.30 4.56
C GLY A 34 -1.41 -15.09 5.28
N LEU A 35 -1.54 -13.88 4.71
CA LEU A 35 -1.18 -12.63 5.38
C LEU A 35 -2.37 -12.07 6.17
N SER A 36 -2.09 -11.62 7.38
CA SER A 36 -3.01 -10.94 8.27
C SER A 36 -2.64 -9.46 8.37
N LEU A 37 -3.65 -8.59 8.41
CA LEU A 37 -3.46 -7.15 8.62
C LEU A 37 -3.69 -6.80 10.09
N GLY A 38 -2.83 -5.96 10.64
CA GLY A 38 -2.97 -5.43 11.99
C GLY A 38 -2.73 -3.92 12.05
N LEU A 39 -3.25 -3.29 13.10
CA LEU A 39 -3.01 -1.88 13.41
C LEU A 39 -2.34 -1.78 14.78
N MET A 40 -1.27 -1.01 14.86
CA MET A 40 -0.59 -0.71 16.14
C MET A 40 -0.19 0.76 16.18
N SER A 41 -0.27 1.39 17.35
CA SER A 41 0.27 2.74 17.54
C SER A 41 1.79 2.67 17.56
N LEU A 42 2.42 3.20 16.51
CA LEU A 42 3.86 3.22 16.32
C LEU A 42 4.37 4.67 16.26
N SER A 43 5.68 4.86 16.34
CA SER A 43 6.28 6.18 16.12
C SER A 43 5.96 6.70 14.70
N ASN A 44 5.78 8.01 14.55
CA ASN A 44 5.33 8.62 13.29
C ASN A 44 6.34 8.49 12.12
N HIS A 45 7.56 8.00 12.38
CA HIS A 45 8.53 7.69 11.34
C HIS A 45 8.38 6.26 10.77
N ILE A 46 7.45 5.45 11.29
CA ILE A 46 7.16 4.09 10.82
C ILE A 46 5.77 4.10 10.18
N GLY A 47 5.68 3.91 8.86
CA GLY A 47 4.42 3.82 8.11
C GLY A 47 3.66 2.52 8.37
N ALA A 48 4.38 1.42 8.21
CA ALA A 48 4.00 0.08 8.58
C ALA A 48 5.29 -0.72 8.82
N PHE A 49 5.17 -1.95 9.33
CA PHE A 49 6.27 -2.90 9.25
C PHE A 49 5.75 -4.31 9.03
N HIS A 50 6.44 -5.03 8.15
CA HIS A 50 6.42 -6.46 8.03
C HIS A 50 7.75 -7.04 8.53
N GLN A 51 7.71 -7.81 9.61
CA GLN A 51 8.90 -8.56 10.01
C GLN A 51 9.14 -9.67 8.98
N LEU A 52 10.34 -9.73 8.39
CA LEU A 52 10.75 -10.79 7.46
C LEU A 52 10.48 -12.17 8.10
N GLY A 53 9.76 -13.02 7.38
CA GLY A 53 9.36 -14.35 7.86
C GLY A 53 8.07 -14.40 8.70
N SER A 54 7.44 -13.25 8.98
CA SER A 54 6.12 -13.21 9.63
C SER A 54 4.99 -13.31 8.59
N ASN A 55 3.76 -13.46 9.08
CA ASN A 55 2.54 -13.40 8.27
C ASN A 55 1.71 -12.13 8.55
N PHE A 56 2.29 -11.12 9.21
CA PHE A 56 1.56 -9.92 9.60
C PHE A 56 2.10 -8.69 8.88
N ILE A 57 1.21 -7.88 8.34
CA ILE A 57 1.50 -6.49 7.97
C ILE A 57 0.88 -5.62 9.05
N ILE A 58 1.70 -4.91 9.82
CA ILE A 58 1.22 -4.01 10.87
C ILE A 58 1.32 -2.57 10.36
N MET A 59 0.19 -1.92 10.13
CA MET A 59 0.18 -0.50 9.78
C MET A 59 0.15 0.38 11.02
N ASN A 60 0.76 1.56 10.92
CA ASN A 60 0.77 2.53 12.00
C ASN A 60 -0.60 3.22 12.13
N ARG A 61 -1.28 2.95 13.25
CA ARG A 61 -2.56 3.57 13.58
C ARG A 61 -2.47 5.10 13.63
N ASN A 62 -1.38 5.64 14.19
CA ASN A 62 -1.25 7.08 14.39
C ASN A 62 -1.21 7.82 13.04
N LEU A 63 -0.46 7.31 12.06
CA LEU A 63 -0.38 7.91 10.74
C LEU A 63 -1.69 7.75 9.96
N LEU A 64 -2.35 6.61 10.10
CA LEU A 64 -3.67 6.40 9.52
C LEU A 64 -4.69 7.39 10.08
N GLU A 65 -4.69 7.64 11.39
CA GLU A 65 -5.57 8.61 12.04
C GLU A 65 -5.34 10.04 11.53
N GLU A 66 -4.10 10.43 11.23
CA GLU A 66 -3.81 11.74 10.61
C GLU A 66 -4.40 11.84 9.20
N VAL A 67 -4.21 10.80 8.36
CA VAL A 67 -4.74 10.80 6.99
C VAL A 67 -6.27 10.79 6.96
N ILE A 68 -6.92 10.11 7.91
CA ILE A 68 -8.39 10.09 8.02
C ILE A 68 -8.97 11.50 8.27
N LYS A 69 -8.23 12.41 8.91
CA LYS A 69 -8.68 13.80 9.14
C LYS A 69 -8.83 14.61 7.84
N THR A 70 -8.29 14.14 6.72
CA THR A 70 -8.47 14.79 5.42
C THR A 70 -9.91 14.69 4.92
N GLU A 71 -10.69 13.73 5.42
CA GLU A 71 -12.05 13.40 4.98
C GLU A 71 -12.17 13.07 3.48
N ASP A 72 -11.04 12.92 2.78
CA ASP A 72 -10.97 12.51 1.38
C ASP A 72 -10.75 10.99 1.31
N ILE A 73 -11.84 10.26 1.04
CA ILE A 73 -11.84 8.80 0.94
C ILE A 73 -10.87 8.31 -0.15
N GLY A 74 -10.76 9.04 -1.26
CA GLY A 74 -9.85 8.69 -2.35
C GLY A 74 -8.38 8.79 -1.88
N LEU A 75 -8.05 9.85 -1.16
CA LEU A 75 -6.72 10.04 -0.59
C LEU A 75 -6.41 8.99 0.50
N ILE A 76 -7.36 8.71 1.38
CA ILE A 76 -7.23 7.68 2.42
C ILE A 76 -6.96 6.31 1.78
N ASN A 77 -7.78 5.92 0.80
CA ASN A 77 -7.62 4.65 0.10
C ASN A 77 -6.29 4.59 -0.65
N ALA A 78 -5.89 5.68 -1.27
CA ALA A 78 -4.62 5.78 -1.97
C ALA A 78 -3.41 5.63 -1.04
N TYR A 79 -3.47 6.21 0.15
CA TYR A 79 -2.44 6.10 1.18
C TYR A 79 -2.32 4.67 1.71
N ILE A 80 -3.45 4.05 2.04
CA ILE A 80 -3.50 2.66 2.50
C ILE A 80 -2.96 1.72 1.43
N PHE A 81 -3.37 1.90 0.17
CA PHE A 81 -2.87 1.10 -0.96
C PHE A 81 -1.34 1.20 -1.08
N HIS A 82 -0.78 2.40 -0.99
CA HIS A 82 0.66 2.63 -1.08
C HIS A 82 1.42 1.86 0.00
N ILE A 83 1.02 1.99 1.27
CA ILE A 83 1.66 1.30 2.40
C ILE A 83 1.54 -0.22 2.26
N LEU A 84 0.33 -0.72 1.97
CA LEU A 84 0.11 -2.15 1.85
C LEU A 84 0.88 -2.77 0.68
N LEU A 85 1.04 -2.06 -0.44
CA LEU A 85 1.85 -2.50 -1.56
C LEU A 85 3.32 -2.63 -1.18
N HIS A 86 3.88 -1.62 -0.51
CA HIS A 86 5.27 -1.62 -0.04
C HIS A 86 5.54 -2.83 0.89
N GLU A 87 4.71 -3.02 1.90
CA GLU A 87 4.87 -4.14 2.84
C GLU A 87 4.57 -5.51 2.21
N TYR A 88 3.63 -5.59 1.27
CA TYR A 88 3.37 -6.83 0.56
C TYR A 88 4.55 -7.24 -0.32
N LEU A 89 5.27 -6.30 -0.93
CA LEU A 89 6.50 -6.60 -1.65
C LEU A 89 7.59 -7.13 -0.71
N HIS A 90 7.77 -6.54 0.47
CA HIS A 90 8.65 -7.13 1.49
C HIS A 90 8.24 -8.56 1.86
N SER A 91 6.93 -8.80 1.96
CA SER A 91 6.38 -10.14 2.19
C SER A 91 6.67 -11.12 1.04
N LEU A 92 6.92 -10.65 -0.19
CA LEU A 92 7.30 -11.47 -1.33
C LEU A 92 8.81 -11.74 -1.42
N GLY A 93 9.60 -11.20 -0.48
CA GLY A 93 11.04 -11.38 -0.40
C GLY A 93 11.86 -10.24 -0.98
N TYR A 94 11.24 -9.14 -1.42
CA TYR A 94 11.96 -7.93 -1.84
C TYR A 94 12.48 -7.20 -0.59
N ALA A 95 13.73 -7.46 -0.21
CA ALA A 95 14.30 -6.94 1.04
C ALA A 95 14.96 -5.56 0.91
N SER A 96 15.37 -5.18 -0.30
CA SER A 96 15.99 -3.88 -0.56
C SER A 96 14.93 -2.78 -0.59
N GLU A 97 15.08 -1.78 0.26
CA GLU A 97 14.22 -0.57 0.22
C GLU A 97 14.25 0.14 -1.13
N GLU A 98 15.39 0.13 -1.82
CA GLU A 98 15.52 0.73 -3.15
C GLU A 98 14.68 -0.03 -4.18
N GLU A 99 14.78 -1.36 -4.18
CA GLU A 99 14.01 -2.22 -5.09
C GLU A 99 12.51 -2.13 -4.79
N THR A 100 12.12 -2.19 -3.51
CA THR A 100 10.72 -2.09 -3.09
C THR A 100 10.12 -0.74 -3.49
N ARG A 101 10.83 0.39 -3.30
CA ARG A 101 10.35 1.70 -3.74
C ARG A 101 10.17 1.77 -5.26
N TRP A 102 11.16 1.27 -6.01
CA TRP A 102 11.09 1.25 -7.47
C TRP A 102 9.91 0.39 -7.97
N LEU A 103 9.73 -0.80 -7.42
CA LEU A 103 8.61 -1.68 -7.74
C LEU A 103 7.26 -1.08 -7.34
N THR A 104 7.17 -0.45 -6.17
CA THR A 104 5.95 0.21 -5.70
C THR A 104 5.53 1.29 -6.69
N HIS A 105 6.46 2.15 -7.13
CA HIS A 105 6.15 3.17 -8.13
C HIS A 105 5.71 2.55 -9.46
N ARG A 106 6.47 1.58 -9.98
CA ARG A 106 6.19 0.91 -11.27
C ARG A 106 4.83 0.19 -11.28
N ILE A 107 4.49 -0.53 -10.21
CA ILE A 107 3.23 -1.27 -10.10
C ILE A 107 2.07 -0.30 -10.00
N THR A 108 2.20 0.74 -9.18
CA THR A 108 1.14 1.72 -8.98
C THR A 108 0.85 2.51 -10.25
N GLU A 109 1.90 2.95 -10.96
CA GLU A 109 1.76 3.64 -12.25
C GLU A 109 1.07 2.76 -13.30
N LYS A 110 1.46 1.47 -13.40
CA LYS A 110 0.81 0.52 -14.32
C LYS A 110 -0.64 0.21 -13.94
N ALA A 111 -0.94 0.11 -12.66
CA ALA A 111 -2.25 -0.31 -12.16
C ALA A 111 -3.27 0.83 -12.13
N LEU A 112 -2.85 2.03 -11.73
CA LEU A 112 -3.73 3.17 -11.40
C LEU A 112 -3.48 4.39 -12.30
N GLY A 113 -2.37 4.42 -13.04
CA GLY A 113 -1.97 5.53 -13.89
C GLY A 113 -1.01 6.51 -13.21
N PRO A 114 -0.32 7.37 -13.99
CA PRO A 114 0.78 8.22 -13.51
C PRO A 114 0.35 9.32 -12.54
N ASN A 115 -0.92 9.76 -12.62
CA ASN A 115 -1.44 10.88 -11.84
C ASN A 115 -2.29 10.44 -10.62
N HIS A 116 -2.44 9.14 -10.40
CA HIS A 116 -3.21 8.64 -9.26
C HIS A 116 -2.50 9.00 -7.94
N PRO A 117 -3.21 9.38 -6.86
CA PRO A 117 -2.56 9.78 -5.60
C PRO A 117 -1.58 8.73 -5.05
N SER A 118 -1.89 7.43 -5.14
CA SER A 118 -0.94 6.37 -4.77
C SER A 118 0.35 6.36 -5.61
N THR A 119 0.25 6.71 -6.91
CA THR A 119 1.42 6.78 -7.79
C THR A 119 2.31 7.95 -7.42
N LEU A 120 1.69 9.08 -7.07
CA LEU A 120 2.39 10.28 -6.61
C LEU A 120 3.06 10.05 -5.26
N LEU A 121 2.36 9.39 -4.32
CA LEU A 121 2.91 8.90 -3.05
C LEU A 121 4.13 8.01 -3.26
N ALA A 122 4.04 7.03 -4.18
CA ALA A 122 5.15 6.15 -4.49
C ALA A 122 6.35 6.87 -5.13
N ARG A 123 6.11 7.98 -5.83
CA ARG A 123 7.14 8.77 -6.53
C ARG A 123 7.83 9.78 -5.62
N TYR A 124 7.08 10.46 -4.76
CA TYR A 124 7.54 11.62 -3.99
C TYR A 124 7.62 11.35 -2.47
N GLY A 125 7.09 10.21 -2.02
CA GLY A 125 7.05 9.81 -0.61
C GLY A 125 5.76 10.23 0.10
N ILE A 126 5.56 9.69 1.30
CA ILE A 126 4.34 9.86 2.10
C ILE A 126 4.08 11.29 2.59
N SER A 127 5.11 12.14 2.66
CA SER A 127 4.99 13.55 3.06
C SER A 127 4.47 14.46 1.94
N TYR A 128 4.15 13.90 0.77
CA TYR A 128 3.67 14.66 -0.38
C TYR A 128 2.19 15.08 -0.27
N VAL A 129 1.41 14.41 0.58
CA VAL A 129 -0.05 14.60 0.75
C VAL A 129 -0.40 15.09 2.14
#